data_AF-A0A7L3WG40-F1
#
_entry.id   AF-A0A7L3WG40-F1
#
_cell.length_a   1.000
_cell.length_b   1.000
_cell.length_c   1.000
_cell.angle_alpha   90.00
_cell.angle_beta   90.00
_cell.angle_gamma   90.00
#
_symmetry.space_group_name_H-M   'P 1'
#
loop_
_entity.id
_entity.type
_entity.pdbx_description
1 polymer ?
#
loop_
_entity_poly.entity_id
_entity_poly.type
_entity_poly.pdbx_seq_one_letter_code
_entity_poly.pdbx_strand_id
1 'polypeptide(L)'
;SPVSVLQKTDITEGALAALACSKVKRVWLVGRRGPLQAAFTIKELREMINLPGARPVLNPADFTGLENAIKDTPRPRKRLTELMIKTALEKPGEKAVEGQAAAPREWGLKFQRSPQEVLPTADGRRARGIRMALTRLEGTGDSAKAVPTGDVEELECGLVLSSIGYRSLPLDPSVPFDTQRGIIPNSSGRVEGVPGLYCSGWVKRGPTGVIITTMNDSFDTAQSVLEDLQVGVLDVSTSREGFGAVGSILRDRGVRPVSFSDWEKIDAAEVARGKAAGKPREKIVDPQEMLQLIGH
;
A
#
# COMPACT_ATOMS: atom_id res chain seq x y z
N SER A 1 -4.76 16.56 1.71
CA SER A 1 -5.38 17.18 2.90
C SER A 1 -4.79 18.55 3.15
N PRO A 2 -5.54 19.49 3.76
CA PRO A 2 -4.98 20.75 4.25
C PRO A 2 -3.85 20.52 5.25
N VAL A 3 -2.81 21.36 5.21
CA VAL A 3 -1.63 21.25 6.10
C VAL A 3 -2.04 21.34 7.57
N SER A 4 -3.03 22.17 7.90
CA SER A 4 -3.57 22.31 9.26
C SER A 4 -4.15 21.03 9.86
N VAL A 5 -4.67 20.13 9.02
CA VAL A 5 -5.16 18.81 9.46
C VAL A 5 -3.98 17.88 9.73
N LEU A 6 -2.97 17.91 8.86
CA LEU A 6 -1.78 17.07 8.98
C LEU A 6 -0.87 17.46 10.15
N GLN A 7 -0.89 18.73 10.57
CA GLN A 7 -0.15 19.23 11.74
C GLN A 7 -0.43 18.45 13.03
N LYS A 8 -1.60 17.81 13.14
CA LYS A 8 -2.02 17.07 14.33
C LYS A 8 -1.86 15.55 14.18
N THR A 9 -1.31 15.06 13.07
CA THR A 9 -1.03 13.63 12.86
C THR A 9 0.40 13.30 13.25
N ASP A 10 0.81 12.04 13.12
CA ASP A 10 2.19 11.58 13.33
C ASP A 10 3.07 11.65 12.06
N ILE A 11 2.67 12.47 11.07
CA ILE A 11 3.48 12.73 9.88
C ILE A 11 4.83 13.33 10.29
N THR A 12 5.95 12.96 9.67
CA THR A 12 7.25 13.54 10.06
C THR A 12 7.29 15.04 9.81
N GLU A 13 7.97 15.80 10.68
CA GLU A 13 8.12 17.24 10.52
C GLU A 13 8.72 17.61 9.14
N GLY A 14 9.74 16.88 8.70
CA GLY A 14 10.36 17.08 7.38
C GLY A 14 9.38 16.92 6.23
N ALA A 15 8.51 15.89 6.26
CA ALA A 15 7.49 15.71 5.23
C ALA A 15 6.40 16.79 5.30
N LEU A 16 6.00 17.20 6.50
CA LEU A 16 5.04 18.28 6.70
C LEU A 16 5.55 19.62 6.15
N ALA A 17 6.82 19.95 6.41
CA ALA A 17 7.48 21.15 5.88
C ALA A 17 7.53 21.12 4.34
N ALA A 18 7.90 19.98 3.75
CA ALA A 18 7.89 19.80 2.30
C ALA A 18 6.48 19.96 1.69
N LEU A 19 5.45 19.43 2.35
CA LEU A 19 4.06 19.56 1.92
C LEU A 19 3.53 20.99 2.04
N ALA A 20 3.98 21.75 3.06
CA ALA A 20 3.62 23.15 3.23
C ALA A 20 4.13 24.04 2.07
N CYS A 21 5.31 23.72 1.54
CA CYS A 21 5.90 24.40 0.39
C CYS A 21 5.51 23.80 -0.98
N SER A 22 4.70 22.74 -0.99
CA SER A 22 4.37 22.00 -2.22
C SER A 22 3.50 22.81 -3.17
N LYS A 23 3.90 22.83 -4.45
CA LYS A 23 3.14 23.43 -5.55
C LYS A 23 2.21 22.44 -6.27
N VAL A 24 2.10 21.20 -5.76
CA VAL A 24 1.24 20.17 -6.37
C VAL A 24 -0.23 20.55 -6.16
N LYS A 25 -0.91 20.82 -7.28
CA LYS A 25 -2.35 21.14 -7.30
C LYS A 25 -3.20 20.06 -7.95
N ARG A 26 -2.62 19.14 -8.72
CA ARG A 26 -3.35 18.10 -9.45
C ARG A 26 -2.68 16.75 -9.28
N VAL A 27 -3.48 15.73 -8.96
CA VAL A 27 -3.03 14.33 -8.85
C VAL A 27 -3.89 13.44 -9.73
N TRP A 28 -3.27 12.71 -10.66
CA TRP A 28 -3.96 11.70 -11.46
C TRP A 28 -3.60 10.30 -10.96
N LEU A 29 -4.61 9.52 -10.61
CA LEU A 29 -4.45 8.10 -10.35
C LEU A 29 -4.74 7.36 -11.67
N VAL A 30 -3.72 6.69 -12.18
CA VAL A 30 -3.78 6.02 -13.48
C VAL A 30 -3.87 4.52 -13.28
N GLY A 31 -4.91 3.91 -13.85
CA GLY A 31 -5.13 2.46 -13.85
C GLY A 31 -5.08 1.88 -15.25
N ARG A 32 -4.38 0.77 -15.44
CA ARG A 32 -4.34 0.02 -16.70
C ARG A 32 -5.65 -0.69 -17.07
N ARG A 33 -6.58 -0.86 -16.13
CA ARG A 33 -7.89 -1.49 -16.34
C ARG A 33 -9.01 -0.47 -16.14
N GLY A 34 -10.26 -0.90 -16.25
CA GLY A 34 -11.44 -0.05 -16.07
C GLY A 34 -11.85 0.17 -14.61
N PRO A 35 -12.92 0.97 -14.37
CA PRO A 35 -13.44 1.23 -13.03
C PRO A 35 -13.84 -0.04 -12.27
N LEU A 36 -14.34 -1.06 -12.99
CA LEU A 36 -14.72 -2.35 -12.41
C LEU A 36 -13.54 -3.17 -11.88
N GLN A 37 -12.30 -2.74 -12.08
CA GLN A 37 -11.10 -3.39 -11.54
C GLN A 37 -10.33 -2.53 -10.53
N ALA A 38 -10.86 -1.37 -10.15
CA ALA A 38 -10.26 -0.52 -9.12
C ALA A 38 -10.04 -1.27 -7.79
N ALA A 39 -8.86 -1.10 -7.17
CA ALA A 39 -8.45 -1.86 -5.98
C ALA A 39 -8.65 -1.11 -4.65
N PHE A 40 -8.97 0.18 -4.68
CA PHE A 40 -9.31 0.95 -3.48
C PHE A 40 -10.67 0.52 -2.90
N THR A 41 -10.89 0.75 -1.61
CA THR A 41 -12.19 0.46 -0.98
C THR A 41 -13.07 1.70 -0.92
N ILE A 42 -14.35 1.50 -0.60
CA ILE A 42 -15.34 2.57 -0.56
C ILE A 42 -15.05 3.62 0.51
N LYS A 43 -14.36 3.24 1.60
CA LYS A 43 -14.00 4.17 2.68
C LYS A 43 -13.03 5.23 2.16
N GLU A 44 -11.90 4.80 1.60
CA GLU A 44 -10.87 5.71 1.10
C GLU A 44 -11.38 6.56 -0.07
N LEU A 45 -12.18 5.98 -0.98
CA LEU A 45 -12.80 6.76 -2.05
C LEU A 45 -13.73 7.86 -1.50
N ARG A 46 -14.53 7.55 -0.48
CA ARG A 46 -15.43 8.53 0.15
C ARG A 46 -14.64 9.65 0.84
N GLU A 47 -13.53 9.33 1.49
CA GLU A 47 -12.64 10.34 2.07
C GLU A 47 -12.04 11.25 0.99
N MET A 48 -11.64 10.69 -0.15
CA MET A 48 -11.12 11.47 -1.29
C MET A 48 -12.18 12.38 -1.94
N ILE A 49 -13.42 11.90 -2.09
CA ILE A 49 -14.53 12.71 -2.62
C ILE A 49 -14.85 13.89 -1.71
N ASN A 50 -14.76 13.70 -0.39
CA ASN A 50 -15.08 14.72 0.60
C ASN A 50 -13.84 15.47 1.12
N LEU A 51 -12.69 15.34 0.45
CA LEU A 51 -11.44 15.91 0.92
C LEU A 51 -11.50 17.44 0.88
N PRO A 52 -11.34 18.15 2.03
CA PRO A 52 -11.44 19.60 2.04
C PRO A 52 -10.40 20.27 1.15
N GLY A 53 -10.85 21.22 0.32
CA GLY A 53 -10.01 21.96 -0.61
C GLY A 53 -9.54 21.17 -1.84
N ALA A 54 -10.13 20.00 -2.11
CA ALA A 54 -9.90 19.25 -3.33
C ALA A 54 -11.21 18.84 -4.00
N ARG A 55 -11.22 18.78 -5.34
CA ARG A 55 -12.37 18.31 -6.12
C ARG A 55 -12.02 17.09 -6.98
N PRO A 56 -12.95 16.14 -7.17
CA PRO A 56 -12.78 15.04 -8.10
C PRO A 56 -12.92 15.52 -9.55
N VAL A 57 -12.12 14.93 -10.45
CA VAL A 57 -12.20 15.10 -11.90
C VAL A 57 -12.29 13.71 -12.52
N LEU A 58 -13.51 13.30 -12.85
CA LEU A 58 -13.82 11.98 -13.42
C LEU A 58 -14.37 12.17 -14.83
N ASN A 59 -13.93 11.33 -15.77
CA ASN A 59 -14.44 11.35 -17.14
C ASN A 59 -15.76 10.57 -17.23
N PRO A 60 -16.92 11.20 -17.55
CA PRO A 60 -18.20 10.51 -17.63
C PRO A 60 -18.21 9.30 -18.58
N ALA A 61 -17.42 9.35 -19.65
CA ALA A 61 -17.34 8.26 -20.62
C ALA A 61 -16.80 6.95 -20.01
N ASP A 62 -15.97 7.03 -18.96
CA ASP A 62 -15.41 5.84 -18.30
C ASP A 62 -16.47 5.08 -17.48
N PHE A 63 -17.59 5.73 -17.13
CA PHE A 63 -18.63 5.20 -16.24
C PHE A 63 -19.96 4.91 -16.93
N THR A 64 -20.13 5.38 -18.17
CA THR A 64 -21.39 5.22 -18.92
C THR A 64 -21.69 3.74 -19.16
N GLY A 65 -22.88 3.29 -18.73
CA GLY A 65 -23.36 1.92 -18.95
C GLY A 65 -22.89 0.89 -17.90
N LEU A 66 -22.11 1.32 -16.89
CA LEU A 66 -21.67 0.43 -15.82
C LEU A 66 -22.80 0.00 -14.87
N GLU A 67 -23.93 0.72 -14.84
CA GLU A 67 -25.09 0.43 -13.99
C GLU A 67 -25.63 -0.99 -14.26
N ASN A 68 -25.62 -1.42 -15.52
CA ASN A 68 -26.03 -2.75 -15.91
C ASN A 68 -24.98 -3.81 -15.54
N ALA A 69 -23.70 -3.49 -15.66
CA ALA A 69 -22.60 -4.41 -15.38
C ALA A 69 -22.44 -4.76 -13.89
N ILE A 70 -23.02 -3.96 -13.00
CA ILE A 70 -22.89 -4.16 -11.54
C ILE A 70 -24.09 -4.84 -10.87
N LYS A 71 -25.17 -5.15 -11.61
CA LYS A 71 -26.41 -5.70 -11.03
C LYS A 71 -26.17 -6.95 -10.19
N ASP A 72 -25.35 -7.86 -10.71
CA ASP A 72 -25.04 -9.17 -10.12
C ASP A 72 -23.68 -9.20 -9.40
N THR A 73 -23.07 -8.04 -9.15
CA THR A 73 -21.78 -7.98 -8.45
C THR A 73 -21.95 -8.04 -6.92
N PRO A 74 -20.97 -8.58 -6.18
CA PRO A 74 -21.01 -8.58 -4.72
C PRO A 74 -21.23 -7.18 -4.15
N ARG A 75 -22.01 -7.10 -3.06
CA ARG A 75 -22.42 -5.82 -2.44
C ARG A 75 -21.27 -4.81 -2.23
N PRO A 76 -20.06 -5.19 -1.77
CA PRO A 76 -18.95 -4.25 -1.63
C PRO A 76 -18.52 -3.63 -2.97
N ARG A 77 -18.42 -4.46 -4.02
CA ARG A 77 -18.07 -4.02 -5.39
C ARG A 77 -19.15 -3.09 -5.95
N LYS A 78 -20.41 -3.51 -5.83
CA LYS A 78 -21.58 -2.75 -6.31
C LYS A 78 -21.60 -1.34 -5.74
N ARG A 79 -21.55 -1.21 -4.41
CA ARG A 79 -21.60 0.10 -3.73
C ARG A 79 -20.41 1.00 -4.05
N LEU A 80 -19.23 0.42 -4.26
CA LEU A 80 -18.05 1.18 -4.67
C LEU A 80 -18.25 1.78 -6.07
N THR A 81 -18.71 0.97 -7.02
CA THR A 81 -18.95 1.42 -8.39
C THR A 81 -20.11 2.42 -8.46
N GLU A 82 -21.21 2.19 -7.75
CA GLU A 82 -22.32 3.16 -7.63
C GLU A 82 -21.83 4.52 -7.14
N LEU A 83 -20.92 4.56 -6.15
CA LEU A 83 -20.34 5.82 -5.67
C LEU A 83 -19.51 6.52 -6.74
N MET A 84 -18.73 5.78 -7.54
CA MET A 84 -17.97 6.36 -8.64
C MET A 84 -18.87 6.88 -9.76
N ILE A 85 -19.89 6.10 -10.17
CA ILE A 85 -20.90 6.50 -11.17
C ILE A 85 -21.59 7.79 -10.72
N LYS A 86 -22.11 7.82 -9.49
CA LYS A 86 -22.72 9.00 -8.90
C LYS A 86 -21.80 10.21 -8.95
N THR A 87 -20.54 10.05 -8.56
CA THR A 87 -19.57 11.15 -8.55
C THR A 87 -19.24 11.65 -9.95
N ALA A 88 -19.26 10.79 -10.96
CA ALA A 88 -18.91 11.12 -12.33
C ALA A 88 -20.07 11.67 -13.16
N LEU A 89 -21.30 11.17 -12.93
CA LEU A 89 -22.46 11.41 -13.79
C LEU A 89 -23.52 12.32 -13.16
N GLU A 90 -23.69 12.30 -11.84
CA GLU A 90 -24.70 13.16 -11.19
C GLU A 90 -24.17 14.59 -11.05
N LYS A 91 -25.03 15.57 -11.35
CA LYS A 91 -24.71 16.97 -11.07
C LYS A 91 -24.60 17.15 -9.55
N PRO A 92 -23.52 17.78 -9.04
CA PRO A 92 -23.44 18.10 -7.63
C PRO A 92 -24.59 19.06 -7.26
N GLY A 93 -25.12 18.95 -6.03
CA GLY A 93 -26.03 19.97 -5.51
C GLY A 93 -25.32 21.32 -5.38
N GLU A 94 -26.08 22.42 -5.34
CA GLU A 94 -25.57 23.81 -5.38
C GLU A 94 -24.40 24.07 -4.40
N LYS A 95 -24.54 23.66 -3.13
CA LYS A 95 -23.47 23.78 -2.12
C LYS A 95 -22.18 23.02 -2.47
N ALA A 96 -22.31 21.87 -3.13
CA ALA A 96 -21.17 21.08 -3.58
C ALA A 96 -20.52 21.71 -4.83
N VAL A 97 -21.31 22.34 -5.71
CA VAL A 97 -20.78 23.08 -6.87
C VAL A 97 -19.95 24.28 -6.40
N GLU A 98 -20.45 25.08 -5.47
CA GLU A 98 -19.72 26.21 -4.90
C GLU A 98 -18.41 25.76 -4.23
N GLY A 99 -18.48 24.72 -3.40
CA GLY A 99 -17.30 24.15 -2.74
C GLY A 99 -16.28 23.58 -3.72
N GLN A 100 -16.73 22.95 -4.82
CA GLN A 100 -15.84 22.45 -5.87
C GLN A 100 -15.22 23.57 -6.71
N ALA A 101 -15.98 24.62 -7.05
CA ALA A 101 -15.48 25.76 -7.80
C ALA A 101 -14.41 26.53 -7.00
N ALA A 102 -14.55 26.59 -5.68
CA ALA A 102 -13.58 27.21 -4.79
C ALA A 102 -12.37 26.31 -4.45
N ALA A 103 -12.35 25.04 -4.87
CA ALA A 103 -11.31 24.09 -4.48
C ALA A 103 -9.97 24.38 -5.20
N PRO A 104 -8.88 24.68 -4.48
CA PRO A 104 -7.59 25.00 -5.09
C PRO A 104 -6.82 23.79 -5.64
N ARG A 105 -7.32 22.56 -5.41
CA ARG A 105 -6.67 21.31 -5.80
C ARG A 105 -7.64 20.34 -6.45
N GLU A 106 -7.10 19.45 -7.27
CA GLU A 106 -7.83 18.47 -8.04
C GLU A 106 -7.20 17.09 -7.89
N TRP A 107 -8.05 16.07 -7.93
CA TRP A 107 -7.62 14.70 -8.14
C TRP A 107 -8.53 14.02 -9.15
N GLY A 108 -8.03 13.04 -9.88
CA GLY A 108 -8.83 12.34 -10.87
C GLY A 108 -8.37 10.92 -11.15
N LEU A 109 -9.25 10.16 -11.78
CA LEU A 109 -9.01 8.79 -12.19
C LEU A 109 -8.87 8.76 -13.70
N LYS A 110 -7.79 8.15 -14.20
CA LYS A 110 -7.60 7.82 -15.62
C LYS A 110 -7.54 6.31 -15.76
N PHE A 111 -8.53 5.72 -16.39
CA PHE A 111 -8.60 4.27 -16.61
C PHE A 111 -8.02 3.89 -17.97
N GLN A 112 -7.81 2.58 -18.15
CA GLN A 112 -7.37 2.00 -19.41
C GLN A 112 -6.07 2.60 -19.96
N ARG A 113 -5.15 2.97 -19.07
CA ARG A 113 -3.83 3.53 -19.41
C ARG A 113 -2.72 2.72 -18.76
N SER A 114 -1.79 2.23 -19.57
CA SER A 114 -0.58 1.56 -19.06
C SER A 114 0.64 2.45 -19.25
N PRO A 115 1.43 2.73 -18.21
CA PRO A 115 2.65 3.51 -18.35
C PRO A 115 3.64 2.80 -19.29
N GLN A 116 4.23 3.55 -20.23
CA GLN A 116 5.26 3.06 -21.15
C GLN A 116 6.62 3.72 -20.86
N GLU A 117 6.64 5.03 -20.64
CA GLU A 117 7.89 5.78 -20.51
C GLU A 117 7.70 7.05 -19.67
N VAL A 118 8.66 7.36 -18.79
CA VAL A 118 8.72 8.66 -18.10
C VAL A 118 9.52 9.62 -18.98
N LEU A 119 8.88 10.69 -19.39
CA LEU A 119 9.44 11.65 -20.33
C LEU A 119 10.35 12.64 -19.58
N PRO A 120 11.61 12.84 -20.00
CA PRO A 120 12.52 13.76 -19.34
C PRO A 120 12.31 15.21 -19.77
N THR A 121 12.71 16.16 -18.92
CA THR A 121 12.93 17.56 -19.27
C THR A 121 14.02 17.70 -20.34
N ALA A 122 14.11 18.86 -21.01
CA ALA A 122 15.08 19.08 -22.09
C ALA A 122 16.55 18.88 -21.65
N ASP A 123 16.85 19.12 -20.37
CA ASP A 123 18.17 18.88 -19.76
C ASP A 123 18.39 17.45 -19.24
N GLY A 124 17.40 16.56 -19.37
CA GLY A 124 17.48 15.16 -18.93
C GLY A 124 17.40 14.94 -17.42
N ARG A 125 17.24 15.98 -16.59
CA ARG A 125 17.43 15.87 -15.13
C ARG A 125 16.19 15.52 -14.34
N ARG A 126 14.99 15.76 -14.90
CA ARG A 126 13.71 15.59 -14.19
C ARG A 126 12.65 15.01 -15.10
N ALA A 127 11.58 14.47 -14.52
CA ALA A 127 10.38 14.11 -15.27
C ALA A 127 9.64 15.39 -15.71
N ARG A 128 9.19 15.42 -16.97
CA ARG A 128 8.24 16.41 -17.50
C ARG A 128 6.86 15.81 -17.80
N GLY A 129 6.78 14.48 -17.89
CA GLY A 129 5.52 13.80 -18.16
C GLY A 129 5.68 12.29 -18.18
N ILE A 130 4.59 11.62 -18.54
CA ILE A 130 4.54 10.17 -18.72
C ILE A 130 3.79 9.84 -20.00
N ARG A 131 4.38 8.99 -20.83
CA ARG A 131 3.74 8.38 -22.00
C ARG A 131 3.05 7.09 -21.58
N MET A 132 1.81 6.91 -22.00
CA MET A 132 0.97 5.80 -21.63
C MET A 132 0.27 5.21 -22.85
N ALA A 133 0.27 3.89 -22.98
CA ALA A 133 -0.56 3.20 -23.96
C ALA A 133 -2.03 3.32 -23.57
N LEU A 134 -2.91 3.60 -24.55
CA LEU A 134 -4.31 3.23 -24.43
C LEU A 134 -4.43 1.71 -24.40
N THR A 135 -5.32 1.23 -23.55
CA THR A 135 -5.59 -0.20 -23.41
C THR A 135 -7.07 -0.48 -23.54
N ARG A 136 -7.41 -1.72 -23.85
CA ARG A 136 -8.77 -2.26 -23.76
C ARG A 136 -8.73 -3.54 -22.92
N LEU A 137 -9.89 -3.94 -22.39
CA LEU A 137 -9.99 -5.19 -21.65
C LEU A 137 -10.23 -6.36 -22.60
N GLU A 138 -9.49 -7.45 -22.39
CA GLU A 138 -9.77 -8.76 -22.97
C GLU A 138 -10.07 -9.77 -21.85
N GLY A 139 -11.06 -10.63 -22.09
CA GLY A 139 -11.61 -11.55 -21.09
C GLY A 139 -12.70 -10.92 -20.23
N THR A 140 -13.14 -11.66 -19.21
CA THR A 140 -14.26 -11.31 -18.33
C THR A 140 -13.89 -11.39 -16.86
N GLY A 141 -14.60 -10.65 -16.01
CA GLY A 141 -14.42 -10.68 -14.55
C GLY A 141 -13.05 -10.16 -14.10
N ASP A 142 -12.57 -10.69 -12.97
CA ASP A 142 -11.33 -10.24 -12.32
C ASP A 142 -10.05 -10.66 -13.07
N SER A 143 -10.15 -11.69 -13.92
CA SER A 143 -9.07 -12.19 -14.76
C SER A 143 -8.88 -11.37 -16.05
N ALA A 144 -9.77 -10.41 -16.33
CA ALA A 144 -9.66 -9.53 -17.49
C ALA A 144 -8.31 -8.81 -17.52
N LYS A 145 -7.66 -8.90 -18.69
CA LYS A 145 -6.33 -8.35 -18.95
C LYS A 145 -6.45 -7.06 -19.75
N ALA A 146 -5.58 -6.11 -19.44
CA ALA A 146 -5.42 -4.91 -20.25
C ALA A 146 -4.47 -5.20 -21.40
N VAL A 147 -4.92 -4.98 -22.64
CA VAL A 147 -4.09 -5.10 -23.84
C VAL A 147 -3.97 -3.74 -24.55
N PRO A 148 -2.78 -3.35 -25.06
CA PRO A 148 -2.62 -2.09 -25.77
C PRO A 148 -3.51 -1.99 -27.02
N THR A 149 -4.04 -0.81 -27.33
CA THR A 149 -4.79 -0.56 -28.58
C THR A 149 -3.88 -0.17 -29.75
N GLY A 150 -2.65 0.27 -29.46
CA GLY A 150 -1.74 0.89 -30.42
C GLY A 150 -1.62 2.41 -30.24
N ASP A 151 -2.63 3.04 -29.64
CA ASP A 151 -2.64 4.49 -29.39
C ASP A 151 -1.91 4.85 -28.09
N VAL A 152 -1.46 6.10 -27.99
CA VAL A 152 -0.72 6.64 -26.84
C VAL A 152 -1.30 7.98 -26.36
N GLU A 153 -1.13 8.30 -25.07
CA GLU A 153 -1.31 9.65 -24.50
C GLU A 153 -0.05 10.02 -23.75
N GLU A 154 0.35 11.27 -23.90
CA GLU A 154 1.33 11.90 -23.02
C GLU A 154 0.60 12.78 -22.00
N LEU A 155 0.93 12.59 -20.73
CA LEU A 155 0.40 13.39 -19.64
C LEU A 155 1.55 14.19 -19.03
N GLU A 156 1.44 15.52 -19.07
CA GLU A 156 2.40 16.41 -18.41
C GLU A 156 2.33 16.26 -16.88
N CYS A 157 3.46 15.99 -16.25
CA CYS A 157 3.59 15.88 -14.80
C CYS A 157 5.05 16.03 -14.34
N GLY A 158 5.25 16.62 -13.16
CA GLY A 158 6.57 16.76 -12.54
C GLY A 158 6.93 15.68 -11.51
N LEU A 159 6.00 14.76 -11.23
CA LEU A 159 6.16 13.70 -10.24
C LEU A 159 5.39 12.45 -10.69
N VAL A 160 6.06 11.30 -10.68
CA VAL A 160 5.48 9.99 -11.00
C VAL A 160 5.70 9.06 -9.80
N LEU A 161 4.61 8.52 -9.25
CA LEU A 161 4.65 7.58 -8.12
C LEU A 161 4.10 6.23 -8.58
N SER A 162 4.93 5.19 -8.52
CA SER A 162 4.50 3.82 -8.84
C SER A 162 3.87 3.18 -7.60
N SER A 163 2.58 2.87 -7.67
CA SER A 163 1.81 2.21 -6.60
C SER A 163 1.10 0.95 -7.13
N ILE A 164 1.88 0.05 -7.74
CA ILE A 164 1.38 -1.15 -8.44
C ILE A 164 1.53 -2.45 -7.64
N GLY A 165 1.75 -2.33 -6.32
CA GLY A 165 1.97 -3.44 -5.41
C GLY A 165 3.42 -3.59 -5.00
N TYR A 166 3.65 -4.46 -4.02
CA TYR A 166 4.96 -4.82 -3.51
C TYR A 166 5.32 -6.25 -3.91
N ARG A 167 6.52 -6.68 -3.58
CA ARG A 167 6.95 -8.08 -3.65
C ARG A 167 7.86 -8.39 -2.47
N SER A 168 7.77 -9.61 -1.95
CA SER A 168 8.76 -10.11 -0.99
C SER A 168 10.10 -10.31 -1.68
N LEU A 169 11.18 -10.38 -0.90
CA LEU A 169 12.52 -10.71 -1.38
C LEU A 169 12.94 -12.08 -0.83
N PRO A 170 13.76 -12.85 -1.55
CA PRO A 170 14.34 -14.07 -1.00
C PRO A 170 15.21 -13.71 0.20
N LEU A 171 15.01 -14.42 1.32
CA LEU A 171 15.68 -14.14 2.60
C LEU A 171 17.00 -14.88 2.75
N ASP A 172 17.00 -16.18 2.45
CA ASP A 172 18.13 -17.09 2.69
C ASP A 172 18.10 -18.24 1.67
N PRO A 173 19.26 -18.76 1.21
CA PRO A 173 19.32 -19.88 0.27
C PRO A 173 18.61 -21.16 0.74
N SER A 174 18.45 -21.34 2.05
CA SER A 174 17.74 -22.48 2.64
C SER A 174 16.21 -22.39 2.55
N VAL A 175 15.67 -21.23 2.15
CA VAL A 175 14.23 -20.99 2.07
C VAL A 175 13.80 -20.94 0.59
N PRO A 176 12.91 -21.83 0.12
CA PRO A 176 12.44 -21.80 -1.26
C PRO A 176 11.69 -20.49 -1.54
N PHE A 177 11.81 -19.99 -2.76
CA PHE A 177 11.20 -18.72 -3.14
C PHE A 177 10.67 -18.74 -4.57
N ASP A 178 9.39 -18.41 -4.73
CA ASP A 178 8.78 -18.20 -6.04
C ASP A 178 9.01 -16.74 -6.46
N THR A 179 9.96 -16.52 -7.37
CA THR A 179 10.31 -15.18 -7.87
C THR A 179 9.23 -14.57 -8.77
N GLN A 180 8.37 -15.39 -9.38
CA GLN A 180 7.26 -14.94 -10.22
C GLN A 180 6.09 -14.44 -9.39
N ARG A 181 5.79 -15.08 -8.27
CA ARG A 181 4.71 -14.67 -7.35
C ARG A 181 5.20 -13.76 -6.23
N GLY A 182 6.49 -13.78 -5.90
CA GLY A 182 7.10 -13.00 -4.83
C GLY A 182 6.70 -13.48 -3.43
N ILE A 183 6.61 -14.81 -3.25
CA ILE A 183 6.17 -15.48 -2.03
C ILE A 183 7.05 -16.69 -1.72
N ILE A 184 6.97 -17.20 -0.50
CA ILE A 184 7.51 -18.52 -0.12
C ILE A 184 6.48 -19.59 -0.50
N PRO A 185 6.82 -20.59 -1.34
CA PRO A 185 5.95 -21.73 -1.64
C PRO A 185 5.53 -22.46 -0.36
N ASN A 186 4.22 -22.65 -0.17
CA ASN A 186 3.68 -23.19 1.06
C ASN A 186 2.32 -23.87 0.86
N SER A 187 2.01 -24.81 1.76
CA SER A 187 0.69 -25.42 1.92
C SER A 187 0.15 -25.10 3.32
N SER A 188 -0.92 -24.29 3.38
CA SER A 188 -1.50 -23.79 4.64
C SER A 188 -0.47 -23.11 5.58
N GLY A 189 0.59 -22.53 5.03
CA GLY A 189 1.65 -21.89 5.79
C GLY A 189 2.85 -22.79 6.09
N ARG A 190 2.77 -24.11 5.87
CA ARG A 190 3.93 -25.03 5.91
C ARG A 190 4.80 -24.81 4.68
N VAL A 191 6.07 -24.48 4.84
CA VAL A 191 6.97 -24.25 3.70
C VAL A 191 7.25 -25.54 2.96
N GLU A 192 7.09 -25.53 1.64
CA GLU A 192 7.28 -26.74 0.81
C GLU A 192 8.73 -27.21 0.86
N GLY A 193 8.94 -28.50 1.14
CA GLY A 193 10.27 -29.11 1.15
C GLY A 193 11.15 -28.75 2.37
N VAL A 194 10.66 -27.96 3.33
CA VAL A 194 11.42 -27.55 4.52
C VAL A 194 10.62 -27.84 5.80
N PRO A 195 10.69 -29.07 6.35
CA PRO A 195 9.99 -29.42 7.59
C PRO A 195 10.37 -28.51 8.76
N GLY A 196 9.39 -28.09 9.54
CA GLY A 196 9.58 -27.19 10.68
C GLY A 196 9.69 -25.71 10.33
N LEU A 197 9.64 -25.35 9.04
CA LEU A 197 9.58 -23.96 8.60
C LEU A 197 8.17 -23.58 8.16
N TYR A 198 7.71 -22.42 8.62
CA TYR A 198 6.38 -21.89 8.35
C TYR A 198 6.45 -20.44 7.89
N CYS A 199 5.41 -19.98 7.22
CA CYS A 199 5.27 -18.59 6.78
C CYS A 199 3.83 -18.10 6.95
N SER A 200 3.66 -16.80 7.22
CA SER A 200 2.36 -16.14 7.37
C SER A 200 2.38 -14.73 6.77
N GLY A 201 1.20 -14.17 6.52
CA GLY A 201 1.04 -12.81 6.01
C GLY A 201 1.45 -12.64 4.54
N TRP A 202 2.05 -11.50 4.21
CA TRP A 202 2.32 -11.14 2.82
C TRP A 202 3.37 -12.03 2.15
N VAL A 203 4.33 -12.56 2.89
CA VAL A 203 5.32 -13.50 2.31
C VAL A 203 4.70 -14.86 1.96
N LYS A 204 3.56 -15.21 2.60
CA LYS A 204 2.78 -16.43 2.32
C LYS A 204 1.80 -16.25 1.17
N ARG A 205 1.00 -15.16 1.19
CA ARG A 205 -0.14 -14.96 0.26
C ARG A 205 0.06 -13.88 -0.81
N GLY A 206 1.16 -13.15 -0.74
CA GLY A 206 1.39 -11.95 -1.53
C GLY A 206 0.82 -10.69 -0.87
N PRO A 207 1.19 -9.49 -1.35
CA PRO A 207 0.88 -8.21 -0.70
C PRO A 207 -0.51 -7.71 -1.05
N THR A 208 -1.51 -8.51 -0.66
CA THR A 208 -2.93 -8.20 -0.82
C THR A 208 -3.66 -8.36 0.51
N GLY A 209 -4.75 -7.62 0.67
CA GLY A 209 -5.55 -7.65 1.88
C GLY A 209 -5.16 -6.61 2.94
N VAL A 210 -6.05 -6.45 3.93
CA VAL A 210 -5.91 -5.53 5.06
C VAL A 210 -5.41 -6.26 6.30
N ILE A 211 -5.12 -5.53 7.38
CA ILE A 211 -4.61 -6.09 8.65
C ILE A 211 -5.42 -7.31 9.14
N ILE A 212 -6.76 -7.24 9.08
CA ILE A 212 -7.63 -8.35 9.50
C ILE A 212 -7.40 -9.61 8.65
N THR A 213 -7.17 -9.47 7.34
CA THR A 213 -6.90 -10.62 6.48
C THR A 213 -5.56 -11.27 6.79
N THR A 214 -4.55 -10.49 7.18
CA THR A 214 -3.24 -10.98 7.64
C THR A 214 -3.36 -11.66 9.01
N MET A 215 -4.17 -11.11 9.91
CA MET A 215 -4.43 -11.70 11.23
C MET A 215 -5.02 -13.11 11.12
N ASN A 216 -6.11 -13.27 10.36
CA ASN A 216 -6.75 -14.58 10.19
C ASN A 216 -5.81 -15.60 9.52
N ASP A 217 -5.08 -15.18 8.48
CA ASP A 217 -4.08 -16.02 7.82
C ASP A 217 -2.95 -16.48 8.75
N SER A 218 -2.57 -15.61 9.69
CA SER A 218 -1.57 -15.92 10.70
C SER A 218 -2.10 -16.92 11.72
N PHE A 219 -3.38 -16.84 12.09
CA PHE A 219 -4.04 -17.85 12.93
C PHE A 219 -4.10 -19.22 12.23
N ASP A 220 -4.43 -19.28 10.95
CA ASP A 220 -4.44 -20.54 10.19
C ASP A 220 -3.04 -21.19 10.15
N THR A 221 -2.01 -20.36 10.03
CA THR A 221 -0.61 -20.83 10.07
C THR A 221 -0.24 -21.33 11.48
N ALA A 222 -0.62 -20.61 12.53
CA ALA A 222 -0.38 -21.03 13.91
C ALA A 222 -1.09 -22.35 14.22
N GLN A 223 -2.32 -22.54 13.72
CA GLN A 223 -3.05 -23.79 13.83
C GLN A 223 -2.29 -24.95 13.15
N SER A 224 -1.73 -24.71 11.97
CA SER A 224 -0.88 -25.69 11.27
C SER A 224 0.36 -26.08 12.08
N VAL A 225 1.01 -25.12 12.75
CA VAL A 225 2.14 -25.40 13.66
C VAL A 225 1.70 -26.27 14.84
N LEU A 226 0.55 -25.94 15.45
CA LEU A 226 0.01 -26.70 16.59
C LEU A 226 -0.38 -28.13 16.19
N GLU A 227 -0.97 -28.32 15.02
CA GLU A 227 -1.28 -29.64 14.46
C GLU A 227 -0.01 -30.47 14.27
N ASP A 228 1.01 -29.90 13.62
CA ASP A 228 2.27 -30.60 13.36
C ASP A 228 3.01 -30.97 14.65
N LEU A 229 2.89 -30.14 15.69
CA LEU A 229 3.37 -30.46 17.02
C LEU A 229 2.61 -31.64 17.64
N GLN A 230 1.28 -31.68 17.53
CA GLN A 230 0.44 -32.73 18.09
C GLN A 230 0.65 -34.08 17.40
N VAL A 231 0.82 -34.09 16.07
CA VAL A 231 1.00 -35.32 15.30
C VAL A 231 2.47 -35.78 15.22
N GLY A 232 3.39 -35.07 15.88
CA GLY A 232 4.80 -35.46 15.97
C GLY A 232 5.62 -35.21 14.69
N VAL A 233 5.16 -34.32 13.81
CA VAL A 233 5.95 -33.86 12.64
C VAL A 233 7.15 -33.03 13.11
N LEU A 234 6.97 -32.25 14.18
CA LEU A 234 8.05 -31.47 14.79
C LEU A 234 8.76 -32.31 15.85
N ASP A 235 10.08 -32.50 15.67
CA ASP A 235 10.90 -33.17 16.68
C ASP A 235 11.11 -32.27 17.90
N VAL A 236 10.35 -32.59 18.95
CA VAL A 236 10.44 -31.99 20.28
C VAL A 236 11.09 -32.90 21.31
N SER A 237 11.64 -34.05 20.89
CA SER A 237 12.36 -34.96 21.80
C SER A 237 13.68 -34.36 22.29
N THR A 238 14.29 -33.51 21.45
CA THR A 238 15.51 -32.79 21.78
C THR A 238 15.18 -31.39 22.27
N SER A 239 15.71 -31.01 23.44
CA SER A 239 15.60 -29.65 23.95
C SER A 239 16.19 -28.64 22.95
N ARG A 240 15.43 -27.59 22.62
CA ARG A 240 15.87 -26.50 21.74
C ARG A 240 16.15 -25.28 22.59
N GLU A 241 17.38 -24.79 22.57
CA GLU A 241 17.83 -23.65 23.41
C GLU A 241 17.21 -22.29 23.01
N GLY A 242 16.59 -22.20 21.83
CA GLY A 242 15.96 -20.98 21.34
C GLY A 242 16.92 -19.79 21.34
N PHE A 243 16.55 -18.72 22.06
CA PHE A 243 17.36 -17.50 22.13
C PHE A 243 18.72 -17.70 22.82
N GLY A 244 18.90 -18.72 23.67
CA GLY A 244 20.20 -18.98 24.30
C GLY A 244 21.32 -19.21 23.28
N ALA A 245 21.07 -20.14 22.34
CA ALA A 245 21.98 -20.44 21.24
C ALA A 245 22.10 -19.27 20.25
N VAL A 246 20.96 -18.69 19.82
CA VAL A 246 20.95 -17.58 18.86
C VAL A 246 21.67 -16.34 19.43
N GLY A 247 21.45 -16.03 20.70
CA GLY A 247 22.07 -14.89 21.38
C GLY A 247 23.59 -15.01 21.44
N SER A 248 24.15 -16.20 21.63
CA SER A 248 25.60 -16.44 21.56
C SER A 248 26.15 -16.16 20.17
N ILE A 249 25.48 -16.69 19.12
CA ILE A 249 25.87 -16.43 17.72
C ILE A 249 25.83 -14.94 17.38
N LEU A 250 24.82 -14.21 17.85
CA LEU A 250 24.70 -12.77 17.61
C LEU A 250 25.82 -11.99 18.29
N ARG A 251 26.17 -12.34 19.55
CA ARG A 251 27.29 -11.71 20.27
C ARG A 251 28.63 -11.96 19.58
N ASP A 252 28.90 -13.21 19.16
CA ASP A 252 30.14 -13.56 18.46
C ASP A 252 30.28 -12.81 17.12
N ARG A 253 29.16 -12.43 16.51
CA ARG A 253 29.10 -11.61 15.30
C ARG A 253 29.07 -10.10 15.56
N GLY A 254 29.15 -9.65 16.81
CA GLY A 254 29.07 -8.24 17.18
C GLY A 254 27.69 -7.61 16.92
N VAL A 255 26.63 -8.42 16.81
CA VAL A 255 25.25 -7.94 16.59
C VAL A 255 24.57 -7.75 17.93
N ARG A 256 24.09 -6.53 18.19
CA ARG A 256 23.33 -6.17 19.40
C ARG A 256 21.82 -6.08 19.08
N PRO A 257 20.98 -7.03 19.53
CA PRO A 257 19.54 -6.98 19.30
C PRO A 257 18.89 -5.81 20.04
N VAL A 258 17.88 -5.20 19.44
CA VAL A 258 17.00 -4.23 20.11
C VAL A 258 15.91 -5.02 20.84
N SER A 259 15.88 -4.95 22.17
CA SER A 259 14.84 -5.61 22.95
C SER A 259 13.52 -4.83 22.92
N PHE A 260 12.44 -5.43 23.38
CA PHE A 260 11.15 -4.72 23.50
C PHE A 260 11.23 -3.54 24.46
N SER A 261 11.95 -3.67 25.58
CA SER A 261 12.14 -2.57 26.53
C SER A 261 13.06 -1.47 26.00
N ASP A 262 13.96 -1.78 25.06
CA ASP A 262 14.69 -0.74 24.32
C ASP A 262 13.77 0.01 23.36
N TRP A 263 12.91 -0.71 22.62
CA TRP A 263 11.89 -0.10 21.79
C TRP A 263 10.94 0.81 22.60
N GLU A 264 10.52 0.43 23.81
CA GLU A 264 9.69 1.26 24.68
C GLU A 264 10.35 2.61 25.04
N LYS A 265 11.69 2.65 25.15
CA LYS A 265 12.42 3.92 25.35
C LYS A 265 12.33 4.82 24.11
N ILE A 266 12.46 4.23 22.92
CA ILE A 266 12.29 4.95 21.65
C ILE A 266 10.87 5.48 21.54
N ASP A 267 9.87 4.63 21.78
CA ASP A 267 8.44 5.00 21.76
C ASP A 267 8.14 6.16 22.72
N ALA A 268 8.62 6.08 23.97
CA ALA A 268 8.46 7.14 24.96
C ALA A 268 9.10 8.47 24.51
N ALA A 269 10.29 8.41 23.89
CA ALA A 269 10.95 9.59 23.34
C ALA A 269 10.16 10.21 22.17
N GLU A 270 9.66 9.39 21.23
CA GLU A 270 8.83 9.86 20.11
C GLU A 270 7.53 10.52 20.60
N VAL A 271 6.86 9.89 21.59
CA VAL A 271 5.62 10.42 22.19
C VAL A 271 5.89 11.74 22.92
N ALA A 272 6.99 11.83 23.68
CA ALA A 272 7.38 13.06 24.36
C ALA A 272 7.64 14.22 23.38
N ARG A 273 8.34 13.96 22.27
CA ARG A 273 8.56 14.93 21.19
C ARG A 273 7.23 15.35 20.55
N GLY A 274 6.35 14.38 20.28
CA GLY A 274 5.03 14.64 19.73
C GLY A 274 4.20 15.56 20.63
N LYS A 275 4.19 15.31 21.95
CA LYS A 275 3.47 16.15 22.92
C LYS A 275 3.91 17.61 22.88
N ALA A 276 5.21 17.87 22.77
CA ALA A 276 5.74 19.23 22.62
C ALA A 276 5.28 19.92 21.33
N ALA A 277 5.09 19.16 20.25
CA ALA A 277 4.65 19.63 18.95
C ALA A 277 3.11 19.58 18.74
N GLY A 278 2.33 19.13 19.74
CA GLY A 278 0.87 18.96 19.61
C GLY A 278 0.45 17.77 18.73
N LYS A 279 1.29 16.74 18.65
CA LYS A 279 1.13 15.52 17.84
C LYS A 279 1.07 14.28 18.73
N PRO A 280 0.56 13.13 18.24
CA PRO A 280 0.61 11.88 18.98
C PRO A 280 2.05 11.41 19.26
N ARG A 281 2.94 11.62 18.29
CA ARG A 281 4.38 11.34 18.35
C ARG A 281 5.12 12.13 17.27
N GLU A 282 6.43 12.32 17.44
CA GLU A 282 7.35 12.71 16.37
C GLU A 282 8.34 11.55 16.15
N LYS A 283 8.33 10.98 14.94
CA LYS A 283 9.12 9.78 14.64
C LYS A 283 10.60 10.12 14.52
N ILE A 284 11.44 9.31 15.15
CA ILE A 284 12.88 9.39 14.96
C ILE A 284 13.22 8.65 13.67
N VAL A 285 13.79 9.38 12.70
CA VAL A 285 14.05 8.84 11.35
C VAL A 285 15.51 8.50 11.11
N ASP A 286 16.42 8.97 11.97
CA ASP A 286 17.84 8.63 11.91
C ASP A 286 18.10 7.34 12.71
N PRO A 287 18.54 6.25 12.07
CA PRO A 287 18.87 5.01 12.77
C PRO A 287 19.94 5.20 13.86
N GLN A 288 20.90 6.11 13.68
CA GLN A 288 21.96 6.33 14.68
C GLN A 288 21.40 6.98 15.94
N GLU A 289 20.53 7.97 15.79
CA GLU A 289 19.80 8.56 16.91
C GLU A 289 18.95 7.52 17.67
N MET A 290 18.23 6.64 16.95
CA MET A 290 17.46 5.57 17.58
C MET A 290 18.34 4.65 18.43
N LEU A 291 19.52 4.27 17.92
CA LEU A 291 20.48 3.42 18.62
C LEU A 291 21.10 4.13 19.84
N GLN A 292 21.50 5.39 19.70
CA GLN A 292 22.05 6.17 20.82
C GLN A 292 21.06 6.31 21.98
N LEU A 293 19.76 6.50 21.70
CA LEU A 293 18.72 6.62 22.73
C LEU A 293 18.59 5.38 23.61
N ILE A 294 18.89 4.20 23.06
CA ILE A 294 18.86 2.93 23.79
C ILE A 294 20.25 2.50 24.28
N GLY A 295 21.24 3.38 24.13
CA GLY A 295 22.63 3.16 24.53
C GLY A 295 23.32 2.06 23.73
N HIS A 296 22.95 1.91 22.45
CA HIS A 296 23.62 1.03 21.48
C HIS A 296 24.88 1.67 20.90
#